data_AF-A0A2R6HPW2-F1
#
_entry.id   AF-A0A2R6HPW2-F1
#
_cell.length_a   1.000
_cell.length_b   1.000
_cell.length_c   1.000
_cell.angle_alpha   90.00
_cell.angle_beta   90.00
_cell.angle_gamma   90.00
#
_symmetry.space_group_name_H-M   'P 1'
#
loop_
_entity.id
_entity.type
_entity.pdbx_description
1 polymer ?
#
loop_
_entity_poly.entity_id
_entity_poly.type
_entity_poly.pdbx_seq_one_letter_code
_entity_poly.pdbx_strand_id
1 'polypeptide(L)'
;MVDKDDLREQFTEAFQEADYPISSPMDLVPALPNGPSTKFESGDFSMTAMELNTKLGGEFPYESVDDFVNDVMEQLDDQNLL
;
A
#
# COMPACT_ATOMS: atom_id res chain seq x y z
N MET A 1 -11.33 15.08 4.18
CA MET A 1 -11.66 13.72 4.70
C MET A 1 -11.23 12.74 3.64
N VAL A 2 -10.46 11.73 4.03
CA VAL A 2 -9.96 10.70 3.12
C VAL A 2 -11.12 9.84 2.65
N ASP A 3 -11.18 9.59 1.35
CA ASP A 3 -12.04 8.57 0.77
C ASP A 3 -11.28 7.24 0.81
N LYS A 4 -11.65 6.38 1.77
CA LYS A 4 -10.98 5.10 2.00
C LYS A 4 -11.22 4.11 0.87
N ASP A 5 -12.37 4.20 0.17
CA ASP A 5 -12.70 3.29 -0.92
C ASP A 5 -11.84 3.64 -2.15
N ASP A 6 -11.72 4.92 -2.48
CA ASP A 6 -10.82 5.42 -3.54
C ASP A 6 -9.35 5.07 -3.25
N LEU A 7 -8.89 5.26 -2.00
CA LEU A 7 -7.51 4.93 -1.63
C LEU A 7 -7.24 3.43 -1.72
N ARG A 8 -8.20 2.61 -1.29
CA ARG A 8 -8.12 1.14 -1.38
C ARG A 8 -8.03 0.68 -2.84
N GLU A 9 -8.80 1.29 -3.73
CA GLU A 9 -8.75 1.02 -5.17
C GLU A 9 -7.36 1.35 -5.72
N GLN A 10 -6.80 2.52 -5.41
CA GLN A 10 -5.45 2.89 -5.83
C GLN A 10 -4.37 1.89 -5.35
N PHE A 11 -4.43 1.46 -4.09
CA PHE A 11 -3.48 0.45 -3.58
C PHE A 11 -3.66 -0.88 -4.30
N THR A 12 -4.90 -1.34 -4.46
CA THR A 12 -5.18 -2.59 -5.16
C THR A 12 -4.66 -2.54 -6.59
N GLU A 13 -4.92 -1.46 -7.32
CA GLU A 13 -4.46 -1.29 -8.69
C GLU A 13 -2.93 -1.26 -8.81
N ALA A 14 -2.24 -0.63 -7.86
CA ALA A 14 -0.79 -0.50 -7.89
C ALA A 14 -0.05 -1.78 -7.46
N PHE A 15 -0.68 -2.62 -6.62
CA PHE A 15 -0.05 -3.81 -6.06
C PHE A 15 -0.59 -5.13 -6.63
N GLN A 16 -1.71 -5.15 -7.36
CA GLN A 16 -2.27 -6.37 -7.95
C GLN A 16 -1.33 -7.08 -8.94
N GLU A 17 -0.41 -6.34 -9.57
CA GLU A 17 0.57 -6.90 -10.51
C GLU A 17 1.83 -7.43 -9.83
N ALA A 18 1.89 -7.39 -8.49
CA ALA A 18 3.02 -7.94 -7.74
C ALA A 18 3.03 -9.47 -7.75
N ASP A 19 4.23 -10.04 -7.58
CA ASP A 19 4.44 -11.49 -7.64
C ASP A 19 4.20 -12.12 -6.27
N TYR A 20 2.95 -12.50 -5.99
CA TYR A 20 2.54 -13.11 -4.73
C TYR A 20 2.99 -14.58 -4.63
N PRO A 21 3.37 -15.07 -3.42
CA PRO A 21 3.30 -14.40 -2.13
C PRO A 21 4.42 -13.37 -1.94
N ILE A 22 4.06 -12.21 -1.38
CA ILE A 22 5.00 -11.15 -1.05
C ILE A 22 5.63 -11.49 0.29
N SER A 23 6.97 -11.58 0.28
CA SER A 23 7.78 -11.94 1.45
C SER A 23 8.63 -10.79 1.97
N SER A 24 8.77 -9.73 1.17
CA SER A 24 9.54 -8.53 1.46
C SER A 24 8.92 -7.32 0.75
N PRO A 25 8.98 -6.11 1.33
CA PRO A 25 8.51 -4.91 0.65
C PRO A 25 9.24 -4.60 -0.67
N MET A 26 10.46 -5.14 -0.86
CA MET A 26 11.17 -5.02 -2.15
C MET A 26 10.46 -5.75 -3.29
N ASP A 27 9.66 -6.78 -2.99
CA ASP A 27 8.94 -7.57 -3.99
C ASP A 27 7.79 -6.76 -4.62
N LEU A 28 7.35 -5.68 -3.98
CA LEU A 28 6.30 -4.78 -4.47
C LEU A 28 6.83 -3.75 -5.46
N VAL A 29 8.11 -3.41 -5.39
CA VAL A 29 8.72 -2.33 -6.19
C VAL A 29 8.58 -2.54 -7.70
N PRO A 30 8.76 -3.75 -8.26
CA PRO A 30 8.61 -4.00 -9.69
C PRO A 30 7.18 -3.83 -10.22
N ALA A 31 6.15 -4.01 -9.38
CA ALA A 31 4.75 -3.87 -9.78
C ALA A 31 4.27 -2.42 -9.83
N LEU A 32 4.97 -1.54 -9.10
CA LEU A 32 4.58 -0.14 -8.98
C LEU A 32 4.81 0.63 -10.29
N PRO A 33 3.80 1.36 -10.82
CA PRO A 33 3.89 2.08 -12.10
C PRO A 33 5.06 3.07 -12.20
N ASN A 34 5.39 3.74 -11.08
CA ASN A 34 6.51 4.68 -10.98
C ASN A 34 7.57 4.19 -9.96
N GLY A 35 7.60 2.88 -9.69
CA GLY A 35 8.45 2.30 -8.66
C GLY A 35 8.18 2.94 -7.28
N PRO A 36 9.23 3.19 -6.47
CA PRO A 36 9.09 3.79 -5.13
C PRO A 36 8.51 5.21 -5.12
N SER A 37 8.51 5.89 -6.28
CA SER A 37 7.94 7.23 -6.45
C SER A 37 6.44 7.23 -6.77
N THR A 38 5.82 6.04 -6.89
CA THR A 38 4.36 5.93 -7.05
C THR A 38 3.69 6.61 -5.87
N LYS A 39 2.72 7.49 -6.15
CA LYS A 39 2.05 8.32 -5.16
C LYS A 39 0.59 7.91 -5.04
N PHE A 40 0.13 7.80 -3.81
CA PHE A 40 -1.24 7.51 -3.43
C PHE A 40 -1.82 8.75 -2.76
N GLU A 41 -3.00 9.20 -3.19
CA GLU A 41 -3.60 10.41 -2.68
C GLU A 41 -5.13 10.33 -2.64
N SER A 42 -5.72 10.70 -1.51
CA SER A 42 -7.17 10.74 -1.34
C SER A 42 -7.53 11.78 -0.29
N GLY A 43 -8.23 12.83 -0.70
CA GLY A 43 -8.56 13.96 0.18
C GLY A 43 -7.31 14.61 0.80
N ASP A 44 -7.15 14.43 2.12
CA ASP A 44 -6.03 14.97 2.89
C ASP A 44 -4.84 13.99 2.99
N PHE A 45 -5.02 12.74 2.55
CA PHE A 45 -3.96 11.73 2.48
C PHE A 45 -3.13 11.92 1.21
N SER A 46 -1.80 11.89 1.35
CA SER A 46 -0.87 11.96 0.21
C SER A 46 0.47 11.37 0.63
N MET A 47 0.83 10.21 0.12
CA MET A 47 2.12 9.54 0.40
C MET A 47 2.64 8.78 -0.82
N THR A 48 3.96 8.71 -0.95
CA THR A 48 4.63 7.83 -1.90
C THR A 48 4.71 6.40 -1.39
N ALA A 49 4.91 5.43 -2.28
CA ALA A 49 5.14 4.04 -1.92
C ALA A 49 6.37 3.87 -1.02
N MET A 50 7.42 4.68 -1.22
CA MET A 50 8.58 4.71 -0.34
C MET A 50 8.20 5.18 1.08
N GLU A 51 7.44 6.26 1.20
CA GLU A 51 6.97 6.75 2.51
C GLU A 51 6.05 5.72 3.16
N LEU A 52 5.14 5.11 2.39
CA LEU A 52 4.24 4.05 2.84
C LEU A 52 5.05 2.92 3.45
N ASN A 53 6.06 2.40 2.75
CA ASN A 53 6.94 1.35 3.25
C ASN A 53 7.63 1.69 4.59
N THR A 54 7.88 2.97 4.88
CA THR A 54 8.43 3.38 6.20
C THR A 54 7.39 3.41 7.32
N LYS A 55 6.09 3.44 6.97
CA LYS A 55 4.96 3.40 7.90
C LYS A 55 4.43 1.99 8.12
N LEU A 56 4.61 1.12 7.15
CA LEU A 56 4.28 -0.29 7.27
C LEU A 56 5.27 -0.95 8.22
N GLY A 57 4.75 -1.55 9.28
CA GLY A 57 5.49 -2.43 10.19
C GLY A 57 5.11 -3.89 9.99
N GLY A 58 5.80 -4.77 10.71
CA GLY A 58 5.47 -6.20 10.74
C GLY A 58 6.24 -7.05 9.72
N GLU A 59 5.84 -8.31 9.64
CA GLU A 59 6.33 -9.21 8.60
C GLU A 59 5.46 -9.05 7.35
N PHE A 60 6.02 -9.30 6.18
CA PHE A 60 5.28 -9.32 4.92
C PHE A 60 5.06 -10.78 4.51
N PRO A 61 4.06 -11.52 5.01
CA PRO A 61 3.69 -12.84 4.47
C PRO A 61 2.36 -12.76 3.72
N TYR A 62 2.21 -11.82 2.78
CA TYR A 62 0.93 -11.59 2.11
C TYR A 62 0.76 -12.56 0.94
N GLU A 63 -0.29 -13.38 0.99
CA GLU A 63 -0.60 -14.34 -0.07
C GLU A 63 -1.37 -13.71 -1.24
N SER A 64 -2.02 -12.58 -1.01
CA SER A 64 -2.82 -11.87 -2.01
C SER A 64 -2.76 -10.35 -1.86
N VAL A 65 -3.15 -9.64 -2.92
CA VAL A 65 -3.30 -8.19 -2.90
C VAL A 65 -4.34 -7.74 -1.88
N ASP A 66 -5.44 -8.48 -1.74
CA ASP A 66 -6.47 -8.16 -0.77
C ASP A 66 -5.94 -8.22 0.66
N ASP A 67 -5.15 -9.25 1.00
CA ASP A 67 -4.54 -9.38 2.33
C ASP A 67 -3.58 -8.22 2.61
N PHE A 68 -2.74 -7.88 1.64
CA PHE A 68 -1.81 -6.76 1.76
C PHE A 68 -2.53 -5.42 1.92
N VAL A 69 -3.48 -5.12 1.04
CA VAL A 69 -4.20 -3.85 1.04
C VAL A 69 -5.05 -3.71 2.31
N ASN A 70 -5.69 -4.78 2.78
CA ASN A 70 -6.42 -4.75 4.05
C ASN A 70 -5.51 -4.36 5.22
N ASP A 71 -4.35 -5.00 5.34
CA ASP A 71 -3.41 -4.73 6.42
C ASP A 71 -2.83 -3.31 6.32
N VAL A 72 -2.45 -2.86 5.13
CA VAL A 72 -2.01 -1.48 4.88
C VAL A 72 -3.05 -0.47 5.35
N MET A 73 -4.32 -0.66 4.97
CA MET A 73 -5.41 0.23 5.36
C MET A 73 -5.62 0.25 6.88
N GLU A 74 -5.54 -0.91 7.54
CA GLU A 74 -5.66 -1.03 8.99
C GLU A 74 -4.50 -0.32 9.71
N GLN A 75 -3.25 -0.56 9.28
CA GLN A 75 -2.07 0.10 9.86
C GLN A 75 -2.09 1.62 9.69
N LEU A 76 -2.59 2.14 8.58
CA LEU A 76 -2.72 3.58 8.35
C LEU A 76 -3.83 4.19 9.22
N ASP A 77 -4.96 3.48 9.41
CA ASP A 77 -6.05 3.91 10.29
C ASP A 77 -5.61 3.94 11.76
N ASP A 78 -4.89 2.90 12.22
CA ASP A 78 -4.34 2.79 13.58
C ASP A 78 -3.32 3.90 13.89
N GLN A 79 -2.60 4.35 12.86
CA GLN A 79 -1.68 5.49 12.96
C GLN A 79 -2.37 6.85 12.81
N ASN A 80 -3.70 6.86 12.63
CA ASN A 80 -4.53 8.05 12.44
C ASN A 80 -4.05 8.89 11.23
N LEU A 81 -3.63 8.21 10.16
CA LEU A 81 -3.17 8.79 8.90
C LEU A 81 -4.29 8.87 7.85
N LEU A 82 -5.42 8.18 8.07
CA LEU A 82 -6.63 8.20 7.22
C LEU A 82 -7.74 9.10 7.79
#